data_AF-A0A662C814-F1
#
_entry.id   AF-A0A662C814-F1
#
_cell.length_a   1.000
_cell.length_b   1.000
_cell.length_c   1.000
_cell.angle_alpha   90.00
_cell.angle_beta   90.00
_cell.angle_gamma   90.00
#
_symmetry.space_group_name_H-M   'P 1'
#
loop_
_entity.id
_entity.type
_entity.pdbx_description
1 polymer ?
#
loop_
_entity_poly.entity_id
_entity_poly.type
_entity_poly.pdbx_seq_one_letter_code
_entity_poly.pdbx_strand_id
1 'polypeptide(L)'
;MKAPDQEHPCPLCGNADSYSFFVDKFRHYQRCSGCELVFVPRRYWLSTMAEKATYDLHENSAEDPGYRCFLSRLSTPLVEKLETGQTGLDFGCGPDPALPALLEEQGFWVDLYDPFYYNEPVVFSKAYDFICATEVVEHLQDPGNEFSSLFGMLKPGGWLGIMT
;
A
#
# COMPACT_ATOMS: atom_id res chain seq x y z
N MET A 1 22.79 4.41 -31.86
CA MET A 1 21.87 5.41 -31.29
C MET A 1 21.06 4.71 -30.21
N LYS A 2 21.19 5.08 -28.93
CA LYS A 2 20.31 4.55 -27.88
C LYS A 2 18.91 5.11 -28.15
N ALA A 3 17.90 4.24 -28.21
CA ALA A 3 16.51 4.69 -28.26
C ALA A 3 16.27 5.63 -27.08
N PRO A 4 15.53 6.74 -27.26
CA PRO A 4 15.14 7.57 -26.12
C PRO A 4 14.43 6.66 -25.12
N ASP A 5 14.86 6.74 -23.85
CA ASP A 5 14.10 6.15 -22.74
C ASP A 5 12.66 6.58 -22.94
N GLN A 6 11.76 5.63 -23.26
CA GLN A 6 10.36 5.98 -23.37
C GLN A 6 9.90 6.39 -21.97
N GLU A 7 9.81 7.70 -21.77
CA GLU A 7 9.29 8.36 -20.59
C GLU A 7 7.83 7.92 -20.45
N HIS A 8 7.62 6.94 -19.58
CA HIS A 8 6.28 6.53 -19.23
C HIS A 8 5.64 7.63 -18.37
N PRO A 9 4.33 7.87 -18.53
CA PRO A 9 3.62 8.83 -17.70
C PRO A 9 3.75 8.45 -16.22
N CYS A 10 3.69 9.46 -15.35
CA CYS A 10 3.72 9.29 -13.92
C CYS A 10 2.66 8.27 -13.47
N PRO A 11 3.02 7.23 -12.71
CA PRO A 11 2.11 6.14 -12.37
C PRO A 11 1.06 6.53 -11.31
N LEU A 12 1.15 7.74 -10.75
CA LEU A 12 0.15 8.27 -9.82
C LEU A 12 -0.86 9.20 -10.49
N CYS A 13 -0.39 10.20 -11.25
CA CYS A 13 -1.24 11.25 -11.83
C CYS A 13 -1.39 11.19 -13.35
N GLY A 14 -0.68 10.30 -14.04
CA GLY A 14 -0.71 10.18 -15.50
C GLY A 14 0.01 11.29 -16.27
N ASN A 15 0.62 12.27 -15.60
CA ASN A 15 1.37 13.34 -16.27
C ASN A 15 2.56 12.76 -17.05
N ALA A 16 2.72 13.15 -18.31
CA ALA A 16 3.83 12.70 -19.16
C ALA A 16 5.16 13.37 -18.78
N ASP A 17 5.11 14.56 -18.19
CA ASP A 17 6.29 15.36 -17.94
C ASP A 17 6.97 14.97 -16.62
N SER A 18 8.18 14.40 -16.73
CA SER A 18 9.04 14.07 -15.61
C SER A 18 10.49 14.48 -15.88
N TYR A 19 11.28 14.66 -14.83
CA TYR A 19 12.69 15.02 -14.95
C TYR A 19 13.58 14.09 -14.12
N SER A 20 14.84 13.95 -14.54
CA SER A 20 15.83 13.16 -13.80
C SER A 20 16.01 13.69 -12.39
N PHE A 21 15.85 12.83 -11.39
CA PHE A 21 15.90 13.20 -9.98
C PHE A 21 17.16 12.67 -9.29
N PHE A 22 17.42 11.36 -9.42
CA PHE A 22 18.54 10.69 -8.77
C PHE A 22 18.94 9.43 -9.52
N VAL A 23 20.19 8.99 -9.38
CA VAL A 23 20.67 7.72 -9.93
C VAL A 23 21.40 6.97 -8.83
N ASP A 24 20.88 5.78 -8.49
CA ASP A 24 21.59 4.85 -7.61
C ASP A 24 22.49 3.92 -8.45
N LYS A 25 23.11 2.91 -7.81
CA LYS A 25 24.01 1.97 -8.49
C LYS A 25 23.34 1.20 -9.65
N PHE A 26 22.02 1.07 -9.63
CA PHE A 26 21.24 0.21 -10.52
C PHE A 26 20.10 0.95 -11.25
N ARG A 27 19.50 1.97 -10.62
CA ARG A 27 18.22 2.58 -11.03
C ARG A 27 18.35 4.07 -11.27
N HIS A 28 17.59 4.55 -12.25
CA HIS A 28 17.40 5.97 -12.51
C HIS A 28 16.02 6.36 -12.01
N TYR A 29 15.98 7.34 -11.10
CA TYR A 29 14.76 7.89 -10.53
C TYR A 29 14.37 9.14 -11.29
N GLN A 30 13.08 9.25 -11.55
CA GLN A 30 12.45 10.41 -12.15
C GLN A 30 11.52 11.06 -11.13
N ARG A 31 11.31 12.37 -11.27
CA ARG A 31 10.34 13.12 -10.47
C ARG A 31 9.30 13.72 -11.41
N CYS A 32 8.03 13.47 -11.11
CA CYS A 32 6.90 14.02 -11.86
C CYS A 32 6.81 15.54 -11.66
N SER A 33 6.66 16.29 -12.74
CA SER A 33 6.47 17.75 -12.68
C SER A 33 5.06 18.18 -12.24
N GLY A 34 4.10 17.26 -12.22
CA GLY A 34 2.71 17.53 -11.87
C GLY A 34 2.38 17.26 -10.40
N CYS A 35 2.75 16.07 -9.91
CA CYS A 35 2.46 15.63 -8.54
C CYS A 35 3.70 15.42 -7.67
N GLU A 36 4.89 15.72 -8.19
CA GLU A 36 6.16 15.62 -7.45
C GLU A 36 6.56 14.20 -7.00
N LEU A 37 5.82 13.15 -7.43
CA LEU A 37 6.16 11.76 -7.14
C LEU A 37 7.54 11.43 -7.68
N VAL A 38 8.37 10.82 -6.84
CA VAL A 38 9.62 10.18 -7.24
C VAL A 38 9.34 8.71 -7.56
N PHE A 39 9.68 8.27 -8.76
CA PHE A 39 9.43 6.91 -9.23
C PHE A 39 10.55 6.41 -10.14
N VAL A 40 10.58 5.11 -10.41
CA VAL A 40 11.51 4.50 -11.37
C VAL A 40 10.75 4.06 -12.63
N PRO A 41 11.34 4.20 -13.84
CA PRO A 41 10.77 3.66 -15.07
C PRO A 41 10.45 2.18 -14.98
N ARG A 42 9.42 1.74 -15.73
CA ARG A 42 8.92 0.34 -15.76
C ARG A 42 9.99 -0.73 -15.95
N ARG A 43 11.07 -0.43 -16.68
CA ARG A 43 12.21 -1.36 -16.87
C ARG A 43 12.91 -1.77 -15.56
N TYR A 44 12.73 -1.03 -14.47
CA TYR A 44 13.29 -1.33 -13.16
C TYR A 44 12.28 -2.00 -12.22
N TRP A 45 11.04 -2.19 -12.65
CA TRP A 45 10.03 -2.87 -11.83
C TRP A 45 10.40 -4.34 -11.72
N LEU A 46 10.20 -4.87 -10.52
CA LEU A 46 10.37 -6.30 -10.28
C LEU A 46 9.23 -7.05 -10.97
N SER A 47 9.50 -8.27 -11.42
CA SER A 47 8.41 -9.17 -11.77
C SER A 47 7.61 -9.51 -10.52
N THR A 48 6.31 -9.77 -10.67
CA THR A 48 5.42 -10.23 -9.59
C THR A 48 6.01 -11.38 -8.77
N MET A 49 6.71 -12.33 -9.40
CA MET A 49 7.39 -13.43 -8.68
C MET A 49 8.57 -12.96 -7.81
N ALA A 50 9.30 -11.94 -8.27
CA ALA A 50 10.44 -11.38 -7.53
C ALA A 50 9.98 -10.48 -6.38
N GLU A 51 8.86 -9.76 -6.55
CA GLU A 51 8.20 -9.04 -5.45
C GLU A 51 7.77 -10.05 -4.37
N LYS A 52 7.03 -11.10 -4.74
CA LYS A 52 6.61 -12.15 -3.79
C LYS A 52 7.80 -12.79 -3.07
N ALA A 53 8.89 -13.09 -3.79
CA ALA A 53 10.08 -13.66 -3.17
C ALA A 53 10.75 -12.72 -2.15
N THR A 54 10.54 -11.41 -2.26
CA THR A 54 10.99 -10.44 -1.25
C THR A 54 10.06 -10.47 -0.04
N TYR A 55 8.75 -10.53 -0.25
CA TYR A 55 7.75 -10.69 0.83
C TYR A 55 7.93 -11.99 1.62
N ASP A 56 8.29 -13.09 0.95
CA ASP A 56 8.53 -14.38 1.61
C ASP A 56 9.75 -14.35 2.57
N LEU A 57 10.54 -13.28 2.58
CA LEU A 57 11.64 -13.06 3.54
C LEU A 57 11.20 -12.33 4.83
N HIS A 58 9.95 -11.85 4.90
CA HIS A 58 9.47 -11.17 6.10
C HIS A 58 9.16 -12.18 7.21
N GLU A 59 9.79 -11.98 8.37
CA GLU A 59 9.48 -12.69 9.62
C GLU A 59 8.53 -11.84 10.48
N ASN A 60 7.35 -11.53 9.93
CA ASN A 60 6.34 -10.74 10.64
C ASN A 60 5.42 -11.67 11.44
N SER A 61 5.32 -11.48 12.75
CA SER A 61 4.47 -12.28 13.63
C SER A 61 3.60 -11.40 14.51
N ALA A 62 2.33 -11.75 14.64
CA ALA A 62 1.38 -11.04 15.51
C ALA A 62 1.74 -11.13 17.00
N GLU A 63 2.58 -12.09 17.36
CA GLU A 63 3.11 -12.34 18.69
C GLU A 63 4.41 -11.59 18.96
N ASP A 64 5.09 -11.04 17.95
CA ASP A 64 6.31 -10.25 18.12
C ASP A 64 5.97 -8.86 18.72
N PRO A 65 6.42 -8.55 19.95
CA PRO A 65 6.19 -7.23 20.54
C PRO A 65 6.81 -6.08 19.74
N GLY A 66 7.93 -6.34 19.04
CA GLY A 66 8.59 -5.37 18.19
C GLY A 66 7.71 -4.98 17.00
N TYR A 67 7.18 -5.98 16.30
CA TYR A 67 6.26 -5.77 15.18
C TYR A 67 4.94 -5.13 15.61
N ARG A 68 4.35 -5.59 16.74
CA ARG A 68 3.16 -4.92 17.31
C ARG A 68 3.43 -3.45 17.65
N CYS A 69 4.61 -3.13 18.20
CA CYS A 69 5.01 -1.75 18.49
C CYS A 69 5.13 -0.93 17.20
N PHE A 70 5.72 -1.49 16.16
CA PHE A 70 5.80 -0.86 14.83
C PHE A 70 4.40 -0.53 14.28
N LEU A 71 3.49 -1.52 14.26
CA LEU A 71 2.11 -1.33 13.80
C LEU A 71 1.31 -0.34 14.65
N SER A 72 1.63 -0.21 15.94
CA SER A 72 0.96 0.73 16.84
C SER A 72 1.12 2.19 16.42
N ARG A 73 2.17 2.52 15.65
CA ARG A 73 2.38 3.86 15.06
C ARG A 73 1.24 4.27 14.13
N LEU A 74 0.57 3.31 13.49
CA LEU A 74 -0.62 3.53 12.68
C LEU A 74 -1.90 3.21 13.46
N SER A 75 -1.98 2.06 14.13
CA SER A 75 -3.23 1.62 14.74
C SER A 75 -3.68 2.51 15.90
N THR A 76 -2.77 3.01 16.74
CA THR A 76 -3.11 3.86 17.88
C THR A 76 -3.82 5.16 17.45
N PRO A 77 -3.22 6.01 16.58
CA PRO A 77 -3.90 7.22 16.15
C PRO A 77 -5.15 6.95 15.29
N LEU A 78 -5.22 5.82 14.59
CA LEU A 78 -6.41 5.44 13.83
C LEU A 78 -7.58 5.10 14.76
N VAL A 79 -7.36 4.29 15.80
CA VAL A 79 -8.41 3.91 16.77
C VAL A 79 -9.01 5.12 17.46
N GLU A 80 -8.23 6.17 17.73
CA GLU A 80 -8.75 7.44 18.29
C GLU A 80 -9.74 8.18 17.37
N LYS A 81 -9.81 7.82 16.09
CA LYS A 81 -10.72 8.41 15.10
C LYS A 81 -11.95 7.55 14.83
N LEU A 82 -11.99 6.33 15.35
CA LEU A 82 -13.00 5.34 15.01
C LEU A 82 -13.97 5.10 16.17
N GLU A 83 -15.15 4.62 15.82
CA GLU A 83 -16.17 4.15 16.76
C GLU A 83 -16.16 2.63 16.81
N THR A 84 -16.25 2.06 18.02
CA THR A 84 -16.28 0.59 18.20
C THR A 84 -17.35 -0.08 17.33
N GLY A 85 -17.01 -1.22 16.72
CA GLY A 85 -17.89 -1.94 15.80
C GLY A 85 -17.82 -1.47 14.34
N GLN A 86 -17.05 -0.42 14.05
CA GLN A 86 -16.75 -0.05 12.66
C GLN A 86 -15.96 -1.15 11.92
N THR A 87 -16.15 -1.15 10.60
CA THR A 87 -15.62 -2.15 9.68
C THR A 87 -14.48 -1.57 8.86
N GLY A 88 -13.42 -2.34 8.67
CA GLY A 88 -12.29 -1.93 7.85
C GLY A 88 -11.71 -3.02 6.97
N LEU A 89 -10.74 -2.62 6.16
CA LEU A 89 -9.96 -3.49 5.28
C LEU A 89 -8.48 -3.31 5.58
N ASP A 90 -7.76 -4.41 5.72
CA ASP A 90 -6.30 -4.41 5.65
C ASP A 90 -5.86 -4.79 4.25
N PHE A 91 -5.41 -3.79 3.48
CA PHE A 91 -5.03 -3.91 2.07
C PHE A 91 -3.53 -4.15 1.94
N GLY A 92 -3.17 -5.30 1.37
CA GLY A 92 -1.80 -5.82 1.32
C GLY A 92 -1.36 -6.41 2.65
N CYS A 93 -2.23 -7.18 3.30
CA CYS A 93 -2.03 -7.69 4.66
C CYS A 93 -0.89 -8.74 4.79
N GLY A 94 -0.34 -9.23 3.68
CA GLY A 94 0.72 -10.24 3.67
C GLY A 94 0.24 -11.61 4.18
N PRO A 95 1.16 -12.54 4.50
CA PRO A 95 0.82 -13.90 4.93
C PRO A 95 0.28 -13.98 6.36
N ASP A 96 0.84 -13.18 7.28
CA ASP A 96 0.60 -13.24 8.73
C ASP A 96 0.06 -11.88 9.24
N PRO A 97 -1.26 -11.64 9.11
CA PRO A 97 -1.86 -10.31 9.31
C PRO A 97 -1.97 -9.94 10.80
N ALA A 98 -0.93 -9.27 11.32
CA ALA A 98 -0.90 -8.83 12.72
C ALA A 98 -1.75 -7.57 13.01
N LEU A 99 -1.87 -6.64 12.05
CA LEU A 99 -2.63 -5.40 12.22
C LEU A 99 -4.15 -5.66 12.44
N PRO A 100 -4.80 -6.56 11.68
CA PRO A 100 -6.19 -6.94 11.89
C PRO A 100 -6.42 -7.48 13.31
N ALA A 101 -5.54 -8.36 13.81
CA ALA A 101 -5.64 -8.86 15.18
C ALA A 101 -5.58 -7.73 16.23
N LEU A 102 -4.67 -6.76 16.06
CA LEU A 102 -4.58 -5.58 16.93
C LEU A 102 -5.88 -4.75 16.94
N LEU A 103 -6.52 -4.61 15.78
CA LEU A 103 -7.75 -3.82 15.64
C LEU A 103 -8.97 -4.60 16.14
N GLU A 104 -9.03 -5.90 15.92
CA GLU A 104 -10.08 -6.78 16.45
C GLU A 104 -10.07 -6.83 17.97
N GLU A 105 -8.88 -6.83 18.60
CA GLU A 105 -8.71 -6.67 20.05
C GLU A 105 -9.35 -5.37 20.59
N GLN A 106 -9.47 -4.33 19.75
CA GLN A 106 -10.11 -3.05 20.08
C GLN A 106 -11.61 -2.99 19.68
N GLY A 107 -12.16 -4.09 19.17
CA GLY A 107 -13.58 -4.22 18.83
C GLY A 107 -13.97 -3.74 17.43
N PHE A 108 -13.01 -3.75 16.49
CA PHE A 108 -13.28 -3.53 15.06
C PHE A 108 -13.41 -4.85 14.30
N TRP A 109 -14.01 -4.79 13.10
CA TRP A 109 -14.05 -5.93 12.18
C TRP A 109 -13.18 -5.61 10.97
N VAL A 110 -12.22 -6.47 10.63
CA VAL A 110 -11.27 -6.19 9.57
C VAL A 110 -11.28 -7.31 8.53
N ASP A 111 -11.72 -6.98 7.32
CA ASP A 111 -11.52 -7.85 6.16
C ASP A 111 -10.05 -7.80 5.72
N LEU A 112 -9.60 -8.88 5.08
CA LEU A 112 -8.22 -9.02 4.60
C LEU A 112 -8.18 -9.00 3.09
N TYR A 113 -7.17 -8.35 2.52
CA TYR A 113 -6.84 -8.49 1.12
C TYR A 113 -5.34 -8.52 0.90
N ASP A 114 -4.88 -9.50 0.14
CA ASP A 114 -3.54 -9.54 -0.42
C ASP A 114 -3.57 -10.35 -1.72
N PRO A 115 -2.98 -9.88 -2.82
CA PRO A 115 -3.04 -10.57 -4.11
C PRO A 115 -2.41 -11.98 -4.09
N PHE A 116 -1.52 -12.26 -3.14
CA PHE A 116 -0.82 -13.55 -3.00
C PHE A 116 -1.39 -14.42 -1.89
N TYR A 117 -1.79 -13.84 -0.76
CA TYR A 117 -2.15 -14.61 0.45
C TYR A 117 -3.65 -14.58 0.78
N TYR A 118 -4.36 -13.49 0.48
CA TYR A 118 -5.77 -13.28 0.80
C TYR A 118 -6.53 -12.67 -0.39
N ASN A 119 -6.52 -13.37 -1.53
CA ASN A 119 -7.05 -12.86 -2.78
C ASN A 119 -8.55 -13.16 -2.92
N GLU A 120 -9.35 -12.43 -2.15
CA GLU A 120 -10.82 -12.51 -2.17
C GLU A 120 -11.42 -11.23 -2.78
N PRO A 121 -11.67 -11.17 -4.10
CA PRO A 121 -12.07 -9.92 -4.78
C PRO A 121 -13.40 -9.33 -4.30
N VAL A 122 -14.20 -10.11 -3.56
CA VAL A 122 -15.47 -9.64 -2.98
C VAL A 122 -15.28 -8.44 -2.05
N VAL A 123 -14.11 -8.25 -1.44
CA VAL A 123 -13.79 -7.09 -0.59
C VAL A 123 -13.95 -5.76 -1.34
N PHE A 124 -13.65 -5.71 -2.64
CA PHE A 124 -13.78 -4.52 -3.47
C PHE A 124 -15.24 -4.14 -3.79
N SER A 125 -16.20 -5.00 -3.44
CA SER A 125 -17.64 -4.70 -3.56
C SER A 125 -18.24 -4.12 -2.28
N LYS A 126 -17.46 -4.04 -1.19
CA LYS A 126 -17.89 -3.53 0.11
C LYS A 126 -17.50 -2.06 0.27
N ALA A 127 -18.07 -1.43 1.30
CA ALA A 127 -17.68 -0.09 1.75
C ALA A 127 -17.24 -0.13 3.21
N TYR A 128 -16.14 0.55 3.52
CA TYR A 128 -15.46 0.47 4.80
C TYR A 128 -15.43 1.82 5.52
N ASP A 129 -15.44 1.78 6.86
CA ASP A 129 -15.23 2.95 7.71
C ASP A 129 -13.75 3.35 7.75
N PHE A 130 -12.85 2.37 7.59
CA PHE A 130 -11.43 2.61 7.46
C PHE A 130 -10.75 1.58 6.54
N ILE A 131 -9.62 1.96 5.96
CA ILE A 131 -8.74 1.08 5.20
C ILE A 131 -7.32 1.31 5.69
N CYS A 132 -6.56 0.24 5.91
CA CYS A 132 -5.15 0.27 6.25
C CYS A 132 -4.31 -0.25 5.09
N ALA A 133 -3.13 0.36 4.88
CA ALA A 133 -2.10 -0.13 3.97
C ALA A 133 -0.73 0.12 4.62
N THR A 134 -0.18 -0.92 5.26
CA THR A 134 1.14 -0.88 5.92
C THR A 134 2.18 -1.59 5.10
N GLU A 135 3.26 -0.90 4.71
CA GLU A 135 4.38 -1.44 3.91
C GLU A 135 3.93 -1.98 2.53
N VAL A 136 3.00 -1.25 1.91
CA VAL A 136 2.34 -1.64 0.64
C VAL A 136 2.46 -0.54 -0.42
N VAL A 137 2.21 0.71 -0.04
CA VAL A 137 2.06 1.84 -0.99
C VAL A 137 3.32 2.07 -1.81
N GLU A 138 4.50 1.87 -1.23
CA GLU A 138 5.80 1.98 -1.87
C GLU A 138 6.06 0.92 -2.94
N HIS A 139 5.30 -0.18 -2.92
CA HIS A 139 5.42 -1.30 -3.85
C HIS A 139 4.37 -1.26 -4.96
N LEU A 140 3.40 -0.34 -4.90
CA LEU A 140 2.35 -0.25 -5.91
C LEU A 140 2.91 0.13 -7.28
N GLN A 141 2.61 -0.70 -8.27
CA GLN A 141 2.96 -0.44 -9.66
C GLN A 141 2.08 0.64 -10.30
N ASP A 142 0.81 0.71 -9.90
CA ASP A 142 -0.18 1.68 -10.40
C ASP A 142 -0.93 2.35 -9.24
N PRO A 143 -0.23 3.15 -8.41
CA PRO A 143 -0.80 3.78 -7.23
C PRO A 143 -1.98 4.70 -7.58
N GLY A 144 -2.03 5.30 -8.78
CA GLY A 144 -3.16 6.14 -9.19
C GLY A 144 -4.48 5.37 -9.23
N ASN A 145 -4.47 4.18 -9.86
CA ASN A 145 -5.64 3.31 -9.93
C ASN A 145 -5.96 2.69 -8.56
N GLU A 146 -4.95 2.23 -7.83
CA GLU A 146 -5.13 1.63 -6.51
C GLU A 146 -5.74 2.63 -5.52
N PHE A 147 -5.19 3.85 -5.39
CA PHE A 147 -5.78 4.88 -4.55
C PHE A 147 -7.20 5.23 -4.97
N SER A 148 -7.47 5.32 -6.27
CA SER A 148 -8.84 5.57 -6.76
C SER A 148 -9.82 4.49 -6.31
N SER A 149 -9.39 3.22 -6.33
CA SER A 149 -10.17 2.08 -5.83
C SER A 149 -10.39 2.19 -4.32
N LEU A 150 -9.32 2.37 -3.53
CA LEU A 150 -9.39 2.47 -2.07
C LEU A 150 -10.27 3.63 -1.62
N PHE A 151 -10.15 4.82 -2.23
CA PHE A 151 -11.02 5.94 -1.93
C PHE A 151 -12.49 5.68 -2.30
N GLY A 152 -12.75 4.94 -3.38
CA GLY A 152 -14.10 4.55 -3.79
C GLY A 152 -14.77 3.56 -2.81
N MET A 153 -13.97 2.81 -2.05
CA MET A 153 -14.44 1.88 -1.03
C MET A 153 -14.66 2.53 0.34
N LEU A 154 -14.14 3.74 0.57
CA LEU A 154 -14.36 4.42 1.84
C LEU A 154 -15.76 5.02 1.91
N LYS A 155 -16.43 4.78 3.04
CA LYS A 155 -17.66 5.50 3.40
C LYS A 155 -17.35 7.00 3.55
N PRO A 156 -18.34 7.91 3.37
CA PRO A 156 -18.16 9.32 3.65
C PRO A 156 -17.64 9.55 5.08
N GLY A 157 -16.51 10.25 5.21
CA GLY A 157 -15.84 10.48 6.50
C GLY A 157 -14.95 9.33 6.98
N GLY A 158 -14.79 8.27 6.18
CA GLY A 158 -13.88 7.16 6.48
C GLY A 158 -12.40 7.53 6.37
N TRP A 159 -11.55 6.67 6.93
CA TRP A 159 -10.12 6.93 7.07
C TRP A 159 -9.27 5.97 6.22
N LEU A 160 -8.28 6.53 5.50
CA LEU A 160 -7.20 5.75 4.90
C LEU A 160 -5.93 5.91 5.76
N GLY A 161 -5.52 4.84 6.41
CA GLY A 161 -4.26 4.76 7.15
C GLY A 161 -3.14 4.19 6.27
N ILE A 162 -2.05 4.92 6.12
CA ILE A 162 -0.87 4.49 5.36
C ILE A 162 0.36 4.56 6.25
N MET A 163 1.20 3.53 6.22
CA MET A 163 2.53 3.52 6.84
C MET A 163 3.53 2.86 5.89
N THR A 164 4.69 3.49 5.70
CA THR A 164 5.84 3.07 4.88
C THR A 164 7.12 3.54 5.57
#